data_AF-A0A918KIE8-F1
#
_entry.id   AF-A0A918KIE8-F1
#
_cell.length_a   1.000
_cell.length_b   1.000
_cell.length_c   1.000
_cell.angle_alpha   90.00
_cell.angle_beta   90.00
_cell.angle_gamma   90.00
#
_symmetry.space_group_name_H-M   'P 1'
#
loop_
_entity.id
_entity.type
_entity.pdbx_description
1 polymer ?
#
loop_
_entity_poly.entity_id
_entity_poly.type
_entity_poly.pdbx_seq_one_letter_code
_entity_poly.pdbx_strand_id
1 'polypeptide(L)'
;MTIHKNIFLLLLLLLFSNHLLAYGATGHARQQLRLIASEQIDEALSRAVMTLNLPELPLTLMEGQTPELKHQLDVLVAESLLQRDDVVALQRELTANGWVQRNTAGVRYYRDLDRIGQPVRFGNARLNRVGEVMTDPQPDGRTIARIRFSWQAIQLDEWVWAPAFDGDARLNRIKTSLDNPVEGTATLEWQQDQWVLTSLRPFTRD
;
A
#
# COMPACT_ATOMS: atom_id res chain seq x y z
N MET A 1 65.00 -17.82 27.65
CA MET A 1 63.82 -18.64 27.31
C MET A 1 62.53 -17.80 27.43
N THR A 2 62.50 -16.65 26.73
CA THR A 2 61.50 -15.56 26.92
C THR A 2 60.81 -15.16 25.62
N ILE A 3 61.35 -15.57 24.47
CA ILE A 3 60.85 -15.20 23.14
C ILE A 3 59.56 -15.97 22.79
N HIS A 4 59.44 -17.24 23.20
CA HIS A 4 58.27 -18.06 22.90
C HIS A 4 56.99 -17.64 23.66
N LYS A 5 57.13 -17.05 24.87
CA LYS A 5 55.97 -16.53 25.63
C LYS A 5 55.37 -15.27 24.98
N ASN A 6 56.20 -14.40 24.42
CA ASN A 6 55.74 -13.15 23.81
C ASN A 6 55.03 -13.39 22.46
N ILE A 7 55.48 -14.36 21.67
CA ILE A 7 54.84 -14.72 20.40
C ILE A 7 53.45 -15.34 20.64
N PHE A 8 53.31 -16.17 21.68
CA PHE A 8 52.03 -16.78 22.03
C PHE A 8 51.01 -15.74 22.51
N LEU A 9 51.45 -14.74 23.29
CA LEU A 9 50.58 -13.66 23.76
C LEU A 9 50.08 -12.77 22.61
N LEU A 10 50.94 -12.49 21.62
CA LEU A 10 50.60 -11.71 20.43
C LEU A 10 49.60 -12.45 19.51
N LEU A 11 49.78 -13.76 19.34
CA LEU A 11 48.84 -14.59 18.58
C LEU A 11 47.46 -14.66 19.26
N LEU A 12 47.44 -14.74 20.60
CA LEU A 12 46.18 -14.71 21.36
C LEU A 12 45.44 -13.38 21.16
N LEU A 13 46.14 -12.25 21.25
CA LEU A 13 45.57 -10.91 21.08
C LEU A 13 45.03 -10.66 19.65
N LEU A 14 45.68 -11.23 18.62
CA LEU A 14 45.23 -11.17 17.23
C LEU A 14 43.99 -12.02 16.95
N LEU A 15 43.78 -13.12 17.70
CA LEU A 15 42.59 -13.95 17.58
C LEU A 15 41.37 -13.29 18.28
N PHE A 16 41.56 -12.62 19.41
CA PHE A 16 40.46 -11.95 20.12
C PHE A 16 39.95 -10.67 19.41
N SER A 17 40.80 -9.96 18.67
CA SER A 17 40.40 -8.73 17.97
C SER A 17 39.51 -8.99 16.75
N ASN A 18 39.59 -10.16 16.12
CA ASN A 18 38.72 -10.54 15.01
C ASN A 18 37.29 -10.95 15.45
N HIS A 19 37.10 -11.38 16.70
CA HIS A 19 35.78 -11.77 17.19
C HIS A 19 34.92 -10.59 17.67
N LEU A 20 35.53 -9.46 18.03
CA LEU A 20 34.82 -8.25 18.47
C LEU A 20 34.27 -7.42 17.29
N LEU A 21 34.90 -7.48 16.10
CA LEU A 21 34.47 -6.74 14.92
C LEU A 21 33.20 -7.32 14.26
N ALA A 22 32.99 -8.63 14.33
CA ALA A 22 31.83 -9.29 13.72
C ALA A 22 30.50 -8.99 14.45
N TYR A 23 30.55 -8.78 15.77
CA TYR A 23 29.36 -8.46 16.57
C TYR A 23 28.90 -7.00 16.40
N GLY A 24 29.82 -6.08 16.08
CA GLY A 24 29.51 -4.69 15.74
C GLY A 24 29.06 -4.49 14.28
N ALA A 25 29.69 -5.19 13.34
CA ALA A 25 29.39 -5.07 11.90
C ALA A 25 27.98 -5.57 11.54
N THR A 26 27.48 -6.60 12.21
CA THR A 26 26.11 -7.13 12.00
C THR A 26 25.02 -6.19 12.56
N GLY A 27 25.30 -5.48 13.66
CA GLY A 27 24.40 -4.48 14.23
C GLY A 27 24.27 -3.23 13.35
N HIS A 28 25.39 -2.67 12.90
CA HIS A 28 25.40 -1.48 12.05
C HIS A 28 24.74 -1.71 10.70
N ALA A 29 25.04 -2.83 10.03
CA ALA A 29 24.41 -3.16 8.75
C ALA A 29 22.89 -3.33 8.88
N ARG A 30 22.42 -3.97 9.95
CA ARG A 30 20.99 -4.13 10.23
C ARG A 30 20.30 -2.80 10.55
N GLN A 31 20.98 -1.91 11.27
CA GLN A 31 20.46 -0.58 11.57
C GLN A 31 20.37 0.30 10.32
N GLN A 32 21.40 0.27 9.46
CA GLN A 32 21.38 0.97 8.18
C GLN A 32 20.24 0.45 7.28
N LEU A 33 20.07 -0.87 7.19
CA LEU A 33 18.97 -1.48 6.44
C LEU A 33 17.59 -1.08 7.00
N ARG A 34 17.45 -0.95 8.32
CA ARG A 34 16.21 -0.44 8.93
C ARG A 34 15.91 1.01 8.55
N LEU A 35 16.93 1.87 8.48
CA LEU A 35 16.76 3.26 8.06
C LEU A 35 16.33 3.32 6.59
N ILE A 36 17.04 2.61 5.71
CA ILE A 36 16.70 2.52 4.28
C ILE A 36 15.28 1.98 4.09
N ALA A 37 14.92 0.92 4.82
CA ALA A 37 13.57 0.37 4.79
C ALA A 37 12.53 1.39 5.27
N SER A 38 12.81 2.14 6.33
CA SER A 38 11.91 3.15 6.86
C SER A 38 11.59 4.22 5.81
N GLU A 39 12.63 4.76 5.17
CA GLU A 39 12.48 5.81 4.15
C GLU A 39 11.67 5.31 2.94
N GLN A 40 12.04 4.16 2.38
CA GLN A 40 11.36 3.63 1.20
C GLN A 40 9.93 3.17 1.49
N ILE A 41 9.68 2.58 2.66
CA ILE A 41 8.32 2.18 3.05
C ILE A 41 7.47 3.43 3.24
N ASP A 42 7.94 4.45 3.96
CA ASP A 42 7.16 5.66 4.23
C ASP A 42 6.77 6.40 2.93
N GLU A 43 7.70 6.52 1.99
CA GLU A 43 7.44 7.16 0.69
C GLU A 43 6.42 6.39 -0.18
N ALA A 44 6.40 5.06 -0.08
CA ALA A 44 5.51 4.22 -0.87
C ALA A 44 4.13 4.01 -0.18
N LEU A 45 4.08 4.07 1.15
CA LEU A 45 2.95 3.59 1.92
C LEU A 45 1.64 4.32 1.60
N SER A 46 1.62 5.65 1.70
CA SER A 46 0.40 6.44 1.46
C SER A 46 -0.19 6.17 0.07
N ARG A 47 0.68 6.05 -0.94
CA ARG A 47 0.25 5.74 -2.33
C ARG A 47 -0.35 4.34 -2.44
N ALA A 48 0.15 3.38 -1.67
CA ALA A 48 -0.31 1.99 -1.71
C ALA A 48 -1.64 1.76 -0.98
N VAL A 49 -1.92 2.51 0.10
CA VAL A 49 -3.12 2.26 0.93
C VAL A 49 -4.20 3.32 0.84
N MET A 50 -3.87 4.59 0.59
CA MET A 50 -4.82 5.71 0.66
C MET A 50 -5.45 6.06 -0.69
N THR A 51 -5.64 5.07 -1.55
CA THR A 51 -6.28 5.23 -2.87
C THR A 51 -7.53 4.37 -2.96
N LEU A 52 -8.64 5.00 -3.37
CA LEU A 52 -9.91 4.32 -3.57
C LEU A 52 -9.88 3.52 -4.87
N ASN A 53 -10.39 2.28 -4.82
CA ASN A 53 -10.51 1.43 -6.00
C ASN A 53 -11.84 1.74 -6.69
N LEU A 54 -11.79 2.61 -7.71
CA LEU A 54 -12.96 2.93 -8.51
C LEU A 54 -13.09 1.99 -9.71
N PRO A 55 -14.33 1.73 -10.18
CA PRO A 55 -14.54 1.13 -11.49
C PRO A 55 -13.92 2.01 -12.59
N GLU A 56 -13.72 1.42 -13.76
CA GLU A 56 -13.22 2.16 -14.92
C GLU A 56 -14.19 3.30 -15.27
N LEU A 57 -13.65 4.51 -15.37
CA LEU A 57 -14.39 5.72 -15.71
C LEU A 57 -14.03 6.16 -17.14
N PRO A 58 -14.98 6.68 -17.93
CA PRO A 58 -16.37 7.01 -17.55
C PRO A 58 -17.25 5.77 -17.38
N LEU A 59 -18.09 5.79 -16.34
CA LEU A 59 -19.05 4.73 -16.04
C LEU A 59 -20.47 5.25 -16.20
N THR A 60 -21.33 4.49 -16.86
CA THR A 60 -22.75 4.81 -16.93
C THR A 60 -23.56 3.78 -16.17
N LEU A 61 -24.35 4.23 -15.19
CA LEU A 61 -25.28 3.40 -14.44
C LEU A 61 -26.70 3.67 -14.94
N MET A 62 -27.40 2.62 -15.37
CA MET A 62 -28.81 2.73 -15.70
C MET A 62 -29.66 2.72 -14.43
N GLU A 63 -30.86 3.30 -14.49
CA GLU A 63 -31.82 3.27 -13.40
C GLU A 63 -32.08 1.83 -12.90
N GLY A 64 -32.01 1.64 -11.58
CA GLY A 64 -32.18 0.34 -10.92
C GLY A 64 -30.92 -0.53 -10.80
N GLN A 65 -29.77 -0.12 -11.36
CA GLN A 65 -28.51 -0.86 -11.23
C GLN A 65 -27.74 -0.48 -9.94
N THR A 66 -27.24 -1.50 -9.23
CA THR A 66 -26.28 -1.43 -8.10
C THR A 66 -26.39 -0.18 -7.22
N PRO A 67 -27.43 -0.07 -6.37
CA PRO A 67 -27.69 1.12 -5.56
C PRO A 67 -26.51 1.53 -4.67
N GLU A 68 -25.78 0.56 -4.10
CA GLU A 68 -24.59 0.81 -3.28
C GLU A 68 -23.47 1.55 -4.03
N LEU A 69 -23.09 1.05 -5.21
CA LEU A 69 -22.07 1.70 -6.05
C LEU A 69 -22.52 3.11 -6.46
N LYS A 70 -23.80 3.27 -6.81
CA LYS A 70 -24.35 4.58 -7.15
C LYS A 70 -24.21 5.57 -5.99
N HIS A 71 -24.54 5.15 -4.77
CA HIS A 71 -24.39 5.98 -3.57
C HIS A 71 -22.93 6.36 -3.31
N GLN A 72 -21.98 5.43 -3.49
CA GLN A 72 -20.55 5.73 -3.37
C GLN A 72 -20.11 6.79 -4.38
N LEU A 73 -20.50 6.64 -5.64
CA LEU A 73 -20.15 7.60 -6.70
C LEU A 73 -20.81 8.97 -6.47
N ASP A 74 -22.06 9.00 -5.98
CA ASP A 74 -22.75 10.25 -5.65
C ASP A 74 -22.04 11.02 -4.51
N VAL A 75 -21.51 10.33 -3.50
CA VAL A 75 -20.67 10.99 -2.47
C VAL A 75 -19.44 11.63 -3.10
N LEU A 76 -18.73 10.91 -3.99
CA LEU A 76 -17.56 11.46 -4.66
C LEU A 76 -17.89 12.65 -5.59
N VAL A 77 -19.09 12.70 -6.14
CA VAL A 77 -19.58 13.87 -6.89
C VAL A 77 -19.84 15.04 -5.95
N ALA A 78 -20.46 14.81 -4.79
CA ALA A 78 -20.68 15.86 -3.79
C ALA A 78 -19.36 16.49 -3.30
N GLU A 79 -18.31 15.68 -3.18
CA GLU A 79 -16.95 16.11 -2.82
C GLU A 79 -16.15 16.69 -3.99
N SER A 80 -16.77 16.89 -5.15
CA SER A 80 -16.12 17.40 -6.37
C SER A 80 -14.91 16.54 -6.82
N LEU A 81 -14.89 15.26 -6.47
CA LEU A 81 -13.88 14.29 -6.91
C LEU A 81 -14.26 13.66 -8.25
N LEU A 82 -15.56 13.58 -8.53
CA LEU A 82 -16.15 13.12 -9.79
C LEU A 82 -17.16 14.15 -10.32
N GLN A 83 -17.50 14.03 -11.59
CA GLN A 83 -18.58 14.74 -12.26
C GLN A 83 -19.68 13.77 -12.68
N ARG A 84 -20.87 14.33 -12.92
CA ARG A 84 -22.10 13.57 -13.16
C ARG A 84 -22.98 14.26 -14.19
N ASP A 85 -23.33 13.51 -15.24
CA ASP A 85 -24.29 13.93 -16.26
C ASP A 85 -25.48 12.97 -16.28
N ASP A 86 -26.68 13.50 -16.49
CA ASP A 86 -27.85 12.70 -16.80
C ASP A 86 -27.78 12.23 -18.26
N VAL A 87 -28.05 10.95 -18.50
CA VAL A 87 -28.04 10.35 -19.84
C VAL A 87 -29.31 9.57 -20.09
N VAL A 88 -29.72 9.52 -21.36
CA VAL A 88 -30.85 8.69 -21.80
C VAL A 88 -30.31 7.66 -22.77
N ALA A 89 -30.44 6.38 -22.43
CA ALA A 89 -30.03 5.27 -23.29
C ALA A 89 -31.24 4.63 -23.97
N LEU A 90 -31.11 4.34 -25.26
CA LEU A 90 -32.08 3.55 -26.02
C LEU A 90 -31.79 2.07 -25.82
N GLN A 91 -32.60 1.40 -25.01
CA GLN A 91 -32.52 -0.04 -24.80
C GLN A 91 -33.49 -0.75 -25.73
N ARG A 92 -33.01 -1.78 -26.43
CA ARG A 92 -33.86 -2.68 -27.23
C ARG A 92 -34.11 -3.94 -26.43
N GLU A 93 -35.38 -4.21 -26.17
CA GLU A 93 -35.82 -5.41 -25.45
C GLU A 93 -36.66 -6.27 -26.39
N LEU A 94 -36.36 -7.57 -26.42
CA LEU A 94 -37.16 -8.52 -27.19
C LEU A 94 -38.31 -9.01 -26.31
N THR A 95 -39.54 -8.60 -26.66
CA THR A 95 -40.77 -9.03 -25.99
C THR A 95 -41.45 -10.14 -26.77
N ALA A 96 -42.49 -10.75 -26.21
CA ALA A 96 -43.32 -11.74 -26.91
C ALA A 96 -43.95 -11.22 -28.22
N ASN A 97 -44.07 -9.90 -28.38
CA ASN A 97 -44.63 -9.23 -29.55
C ASN A 97 -43.57 -8.60 -30.48
N GLY A 98 -42.27 -8.89 -30.24
CA GLY A 98 -41.16 -8.37 -31.03
C GLY A 98 -40.26 -7.38 -30.29
N TRP A 99 -39.35 -6.74 -31.04
CA TRP A 99 -38.39 -5.78 -30.51
C TRP A 99 -39.07 -4.46 -30.14
N VAL A 100 -39.02 -4.11 -28.86
CA VAL A 100 -39.48 -2.82 -28.34
C VAL A 100 -38.27 -1.96 -28.00
N GLN A 101 -38.31 -0.69 -28.38
CA GLN A 101 -37.34 0.31 -27.93
C GLN A 101 -37.90 1.02 -26.71
N ARG A 102 -37.13 1.05 -25.63
CA ARG A 102 -37.45 1.81 -24.42
C ARG A 102 -36.32 2.78 -24.13
N ASN A 103 -36.68 4.02 -23.83
CA ASN A 103 -35.74 4.97 -23.26
C ASN A 103 -35.59 4.66 -21.77
N THR A 104 -34.36 4.42 -21.35
CA THR A 104 -34.01 4.21 -19.94
C THR A 104 -33.16 5.39 -19.49
N ALA A 105 -33.56 6.02 -18.38
CA ALA A 105 -32.75 7.06 -17.75
C ALA A 105 -31.51 6.42 -17.12
N GLY A 106 -30.40 7.13 -17.17
CA GLY A 106 -29.15 6.72 -16.57
C GLY A 106 -28.33 7.92 -16.14
N VAL A 107 -27.25 7.63 -15.45
CA VAL A 107 -26.33 8.63 -14.93
C VAL A 107 -24.92 8.24 -15.33
N ARG A 108 -24.21 9.16 -15.95
CA ARG A 108 -22.81 9.00 -16.33
C ARG A 108 -21.92 9.68 -15.31
N TYR A 109 -21.01 8.92 -14.71
CA TYR A 109 -19.97 9.38 -13.82
C TYR A 109 -18.63 9.44 -14.56
N TYR A 110 -17.90 10.53 -14.39
CA TYR A 110 -16.61 10.74 -15.06
C TYR A 110 -15.71 11.65 -14.22
N ARG A 111 -14.46 11.78 -14.65
CA ARG A 111 -13.50 12.71 -14.06
C ARG A 111 -13.35 13.91 -14.96
N ASP A 112 -13.06 15.05 -14.33
CA ASP A 112 -12.59 16.21 -15.04
C ASP A 112 -11.31 15.87 -15.84
N LEU A 113 -11.12 16.53 -16.98
CA LEU A 113 -10.00 16.30 -17.91
C LEU A 113 -8.65 16.42 -17.19
N ASP A 114 -8.53 17.38 -16.28
CA ASP A 114 -7.30 17.64 -15.51
C ASP A 114 -6.98 16.54 -14.47
N ARG A 115 -7.94 15.64 -14.19
CA ARG A 115 -7.83 14.58 -13.17
C ARG A 115 -7.91 13.17 -13.75
N ILE A 116 -7.92 13.03 -15.08
CA ILE A 116 -7.90 11.73 -15.75
C ILE A 116 -6.64 10.95 -15.33
N GLY A 117 -6.83 9.68 -14.96
CA GLY A 117 -5.75 8.78 -14.57
C GLY A 117 -5.18 9.00 -13.16
N GLN A 118 -5.55 10.07 -12.44
CA GLN A 118 -5.11 10.26 -11.07
C GLN A 118 -5.92 9.35 -10.13
N PRO A 119 -5.35 8.64 -9.14
CA PRO A 119 -6.16 7.91 -8.17
C PRO A 119 -6.96 8.88 -7.28
N VAL A 120 -8.16 8.47 -6.84
CA VAL A 120 -8.85 9.23 -5.77
C VAL A 120 -8.13 8.92 -4.47
N ARG A 121 -7.46 9.91 -3.90
CA ARG A 121 -6.81 9.81 -2.60
C ARG A 121 -7.78 10.24 -1.51
N PHE A 122 -7.62 9.67 -0.33
CA PHE A 122 -8.54 9.90 0.79
C PHE A 122 -7.86 10.10 2.15
N GLY A 123 -6.54 10.33 2.13
CA GLY A 123 -5.76 10.64 3.32
C GLY A 123 -4.29 10.27 3.18
N ASN A 124 -3.61 10.17 4.32
CA ASN A 124 -2.20 9.82 4.41
C ASN A 124 -1.99 8.62 5.34
N ALA A 125 -0.91 7.90 5.13
CA ALA A 125 -0.46 6.83 6.01
C ALA A 125 0.84 7.24 6.68
N ARG A 126 0.96 6.92 7.96
CA ARG A 126 2.19 7.13 8.73
C ARG A 126 2.81 5.79 9.08
N LEU A 127 4.06 5.59 8.71
CA LEU A 127 4.87 4.51 9.23
C LEU A 127 5.14 4.75 10.72
N ASN A 128 4.71 3.81 11.58
CA ASN A 128 4.92 3.93 13.03
C ASN A 128 6.24 3.28 13.44
N ARG A 129 6.50 2.05 12.95
CA ARG A 129 7.68 1.29 13.33
C ARG A 129 8.13 0.33 12.24
N VAL A 130 9.44 0.27 12.02
CA VAL A 130 10.10 -0.87 11.36
C VAL A 130 10.49 -1.91 12.41
N GLY A 131 9.96 -3.11 12.27
CA GLY A 131 10.11 -4.20 13.23
C GLY A 131 11.27 -5.13 12.92
N GLU A 132 10.93 -6.42 12.79
CA GLU A 132 11.89 -7.46 12.48
C GLU A 132 12.36 -7.35 11.02
N VAL A 133 13.68 -7.42 10.83
CA VAL A 133 14.33 -7.51 9.52
C VAL A 133 14.99 -8.87 9.44
N MET A 134 14.56 -9.68 8.48
CA MET A 134 15.09 -11.01 8.17
C MET A 134 15.77 -10.94 6.81
N THR A 135 17.06 -11.25 6.75
CA THR A 135 17.83 -11.28 5.51
C THR A 135 18.06 -12.73 5.12
N ASP A 136 17.44 -13.17 4.03
CA ASP A 136 17.49 -14.55 3.56
C ASP A 136 18.16 -14.58 2.17
N PRO A 137 19.36 -15.17 2.04
CA PRO A 137 19.93 -15.46 0.72
C PRO A 137 19.00 -16.38 -0.05
N GLN A 138 18.69 -16.04 -1.30
CA GLN A 138 17.82 -16.85 -2.14
C GLN A 138 18.62 -17.86 -2.96
N PRO A 139 18.03 -19.01 -3.33
CA PRO A 139 18.70 -20.02 -4.16
C PRO A 139 19.18 -19.51 -5.53
N ASP A 140 18.59 -18.42 -6.03
CA ASP A 140 18.92 -17.78 -7.31
C ASP A 140 20.04 -16.71 -7.17
N GLY A 141 20.69 -16.63 -6.00
CA GLY A 141 21.76 -15.67 -5.74
C GLY A 141 21.29 -14.27 -5.35
N ARG A 142 19.98 -14.02 -5.31
CA ARG A 142 19.45 -12.74 -4.82
C ARG A 142 19.60 -12.61 -3.31
N THR A 143 19.86 -11.39 -2.87
CA THR A 143 19.88 -11.06 -1.44
C THR A 143 18.62 -10.27 -1.12
N ILE A 144 17.74 -10.87 -0.31
CA ILE A 144 16.43 -10.30 0.02
C ILE A 144 16.35 -10.03 1.52
N ALA A 145 15.79 -8.87 1.87
CA ALA A 145 15.40 -8.50 3.21
C ALA A 145 13.87 -8.44 3.32
N ARG A 146 13.30 -9.26 4.19
CA ARG A 146 11.89 -9.20 4.59
C ARG A 146 11.76 -8.38 5.86
N ILE A 147 10.90 -7.37 5.81
CA ILE A 147 10.73 -6.41 6.89
C ILE A 147 9.27 -6.43 7.33
N ARG A 148 9.05 -6.65 8.63
CA ARG A 148 7.74 -6.39 9.27
C ARG A 148 7.68 -4.94 9.70
N PHE A 149 6.54 -4.29 9.54
CA PHE A 149 6.34 -2.91 9.96
C PHE A 149 4.90 -2.69 10.44
N SER A 150 4.70 -1.65 11.24
CA SER A 150 3.37 -1.20 11.64
C SER A 150 3.13 0.23 11.18
N TRP A 151 1.88 0.53 10.82
CA TRP A 151 1.48 1.82 10.31
C TRP A 151 0.05 2.18 10.74
N GLN A 152 -0.33 3.43 10.56
CA GLN A 152 -1.70 3.88 10.79
C GLN A 152 -2.12 4.94 9.78
N ALA A 153 -3.42 5.05 9.55
CA ALA A 153 -4.00 6.18 8.86
C ALA A 153 -3.76 7.48 9.66
N ILE A 154 -3.59 8.57 8.93
CA ILE A 154 -3.60 9.93 9.44
C ILE A 154 -4.32 10.83 8.42
N GLN A 155 -5.01 11.87 8.89
CA GLN A 155 -5.66 12.86 8.02
C GLN A 155 -6.58 12.21 6.97
N LEU A 156 -7.47 11.31 7.39
CA LEU A 156 -8.50 10.78 6.49
C LEU A 156 -9.49 11.89 6.13
N ASP A 157 -9.88 11.93 4.86
CA ASP A 157 -10.91 12.87 4.41
C ASP A 157 -12.27 12.53 5.02
N GLU A 158 -13.09 13.54 5.30
CA GLU A 158 -14.35 13.38 6.01
C GLU A 158 -15.35 12.49 5.26
N TRP A 159 -15.39 12.59 3.94
CA TRP A 159 -16.32 11.82 3.10
C TRP A 159 -16.13 10.31 3.15
N VAL A 160 -14.95 9.84 3.59
CA VAL A 160 -14.66 8.41 3.81
C VAL A 160 -15.62 7.81 4.85
N TRP A 161 -16.15 8.63 5.75
CA TRP A 161 -17.09 8.24 6.79
C TRP A 161 -18.55 8.22 6.32
N ALA A 162 -18.83 8.56 5.06
CA ALA A 162 -20.18 8.47 4.53
C ALA A 162 -20.69 7.02 4.58
N PRO A 163 -21.98 6.78 4.91
CA PRO A 163 -22.53 5.42 5.04
C PRO A 163 -22.41 4.57 3.77
N ALA A 164 -22.28 5.20 2.60
CA ALA A 164 -22.08 4.52 1.33
C ALA A 164 -20.81 3.64 1.30
N PHE A 165 -19.84 3.89 2.18
CA PHE A 165 -18.58 3.15 2.24
C PHE A 165 -18.50 2.16 3.41
N ASP A 166 -19.56 1.98 4.19
CA ASP A 166 -19.54 1.07 5.34
C ASP A 166 -19.45 -0.42 4.94
N GLY A 167 -19.81 -0.75 3.69
CA GLY A 167 -19.65 -2.08 3.11
C GLY A 167 -18.21 -2.45 2.72
N ASP A 168 -17.29 -1.47 2.61
CA ASP A 168 -15.92 -1.73 2.20
C ASP A 168 -15.05 -2.19 3.38
N ALA A 169 -14.82 -3.50 3.46
CA ALA A 169 -13.99 -4.12 4.50
C ALA A 169 -12.55 -3.57 4.54
N ARG A 170 -11.96 -3.25 3.38
CA ARG A 170 -10.62 -2.66 3.33
C ARG A 170 -10.65 -1.26 3.93
N LEU A 171 -11.62 -0.43 3.54
CA LEU A 171 -11.74 0.93 4.05
C LEU A 171 -12.03 0.93 5.55
N ASN A 172 -12.88 0.03 6.04
CA ASN A 172 -13.12 -0.14 7.47
C ASN A 172 -11.86 -0.52 8.24
N ARG A 173 -11.01 -1.42 7.69
CA ARG A 173 -9.70 -1.72 8.30
C ARG A 173 -8.80 -0.48 8.35
N ILE A 174 -8.86 0.39 7.34
CA ILE A 174 -8.11 1.66 7.32
C ILE A 174 -8.66 2.65 8.34
N LYS A 175 -9.99 2.82 8.43
CA LYS A 175 -10.65 3.68 9.43
C LYS A 175 -10.25 3.27 10.85
N THR A 176 -10.35 1.98 11.17
CA THR A 176 -9.94 1.41 12.46
C THR A 176 -8.45 1.59 12.75
N SER A 177 -7.61 1.74 11.71
CA SER A 177 -6.18 1.93 11.89
C SER A 177 -5.79 3.24 12.56
N LEU A 178 -6.70 4.23 12.60
CA LEU A 178 -6.49 5.49 13.32
C LEU A 178 -6.12 5.27 14.79
N ASP A 179 -6.79 4.31 15.43
CA ASP A 179 -6.60 3.96 16.84
C ASP A 179 -5.75 2.69 17.01
N ASN A 180 -5.76 1.80 16.03
CA ASN A 180 -5.13 0.48 16.12
C ASN A 180 -4.14 0.27 14.97
N PRO A 181 -2.83 0.46 15.18
CA PRO A 181 -1.83 0.28 14.13
C PRO A 181 -1.95 -1.08 13.43
N VAL A 182 -1.83 -1.05 12.10
CA VAL A 182 -1.94 -2.22 11.24
C VAL A 182 -0.53 -2.73 10.91
N GLU A 183 -0.36 -4.04 11.00
CA GLU A 183 0.87 -4.71 10.59
C GLU A 183 0.91 -4.94 9.08
N GLY A 184 2.11 -4.78 8.52
CA GLY A 184 2.42 -4.98 7.12
C GLY A 184 3.78 -5.64 6.93
N THR A 185 4.06 -6.01 5.67
CA THR A 185 5.33 -6.60 5.28
C THR A 185 5.88 -5.92 4.03
N ALA A 186 7.18 -5.68 4.03
CA ALA A 186 7.92 -5.13 2.89
C ALA A 186 9.05 -6.09 2.52
N THR A 187 9.42 -6.08 1.24
CA THR A 187 10.54 -6.84 0.71
C THR A 187 11.49 -5.86 0.02
N LEU A 188 12.73 -5.82 0.49
CA LEU A 188 13.81 -5.12 -0.17
C LEU A 188 14.73 -6.15 -0.83
N GLU A 189 15.20 -5.85 -2.03
CA GLU A 189 16.16 -6.68 -2.76
C GLU A 189 17.45 -5.88 -2.97
N TRP A 190 18.60 -6.52 -2.79
CA TRP A 190 19.89 -5.91 -3.11
C TRP A 190 20.11 -5.97 -4.62
N GLN A 191 20.13 -4.80 -5.27
CA GLN A 191 20.30 -4.64 -6.70
C GLN A 191 21.21 -3.45 -6.97
N GLN A 192 22.20 -3.61 -7.86
CA GLN A 192 23.07 -2.50 -8.29
C GLN A 192 23.68 -1.72 -7.11
N ASP A 193 24.21 -2.45 -6.12
CA ASP A 193 24.84 -1.91 -4.90
C ASP A 193 23.93 -1.07 -3.98
N GLN A 194 22.60 -1.26 -4.09
CA GLN A 194 21.62 -0.62 -3.22
C GLN A 194 20.47 -1.57 -2.86
N TRP A 195 19.82 -1.31 -1.72
CA TRP A 195 18.57 -1.96 -1.36
C TRP A 195 17.40 -1.25 -2.02
N VAL A 196 16.54 -2.00 -2.71
CA VAL A 196 15.37 -1.46 -3.41
C VAL A 196 14.11 -2.16 -2.93
N LEU A 197 13.08 -1.40 -2.56
CA LEU A 197 11.75 -1.90 -2.23
C LEU A 197 11.11 -2.52 -3.48
N THR A 198 10.96 -3.85 -3.48
CA THR A 198 10.38 -4.61 -4.60
C THR A 198 8.95 -5.05 -4.33
N SER A 199 8.53 -5.11 -3.07
CA SER A 199 7.16 -5.45 -2.71
C SER A 199 6.76 -4.78 -1.39
N LEU A 200 5.57 -4.18 -1.38
CA LEU A 200 4.93 -3.62 -0.18
C LEU A 200 3.54 -4.26 -0.01
N ARG A 201 3.32 -4.90 1.13
CA ARG A 201 2.04 -5.50 1.53
C ARG A 201 1.59 -4.84 2.83
N PRO A 202 0.76 -3.78 2.75
CA PRO A 202 0.37 -3.02 3.93
C PRO A 202 -0.56 -3.76 4.89
N PHE A 203 -1.20 -4.83 4.42
CA PHE A 203 -2.06 -5.68 5.22
C PHE A 203 -1.47 -7.08 5.24
N THR A 204 -1.09 -7.60 6.41
CA THR A 204 -0.88 -9.03 6.58
C THR A 204 -2.20 -9.76 6.29
N ARG A 205 -2.15 -10.79 5.44
CA ARG A 205 -3.30 -11.67 5.20
C ARG A 205 -3.67 -12.34 6.53
N ASP A 206 -4.93 -12.21 6.91
CA ASP A 206 -5.55 -13.07 7.92
C ASP A 206 -5.81 -14.46 7.33
#